data_AF-A0ABD4TNG6-F1
#
_entry.id   AF-A0ABD4TNG6-F1
#
_cell.length_a   1.000
_cell.length_b   1.000
_cell.length_c   1.000
_cell.angle_alpha   90.00
_cell.angle_beta   90.00
_cell.angle_gamma   90.00
#
_symmetry.space_group_name_H-M   'P 1'
#
loop_
_entity.id
_entity.type
_entity.pdbx_description
1 polymer ?
#
loop_
_entity_poly.entity_id
_entity_poly.type
_entity_poly.pdbx_seq_one_letter_code
_entity_poly.pdbx_strand_id
1 'polypeptide(L)'
;MGCVQNLGYEVILEYTSFKESREYIEKHYSDIYYVDPGFLLFEKRMIGVPPIALAIEGEDTVILPYTKPCFGTYLLRVQDEEGAAYVRANARRKP
;
A
#
# COMPACT_ATOMS: atom_id res chain seq x y z
N MET A 1 12.43 -7.87 12.43
CA MET A 1 11.49 -7.17 13.34
C MET A 1 10.88 -6.01 12.55
N GLY A 2 10.23 -6.27 11.41
CA GLY A 2 9.57 -5.27 10.58
C GLY A 2 8.08 -5.20 10.92
N CYS A 3 7.71 -4.23 11.74
CA CYS A 3 6.32 -3.78 11.83
C CYS A 3 6.26 -2.43 11.11
N VAL A 4 5.21 -2.17 10.32
CA VAL A 4 4.96 -0.84 9.72
C VAL A 4 5.04 0.27 10.78
N GLN A 5 4.76 -0.04 12.05
CA GLN A 5 4.90 0.87 13.19
C GLN A 5 6.33 1.39 13.43
N ASN A 6 7.35 0.65 13.04
CA ASN A 6 8.76 1.06 13.18
C ASN A 6 9.27 1.90 12.01
N LEU A 7 8.53 1.95 10.89
CA LEU A 7 8.95 2.63 9.65
C LEU A 7 8.54 4.10 9.59
N GLY A 8 7.82 4.63 10.59
CA GLY A 8 7.24 5.97 10.51
C GLY A 8 6.17 6.00 9.42
N TYR A 9 4.92 5.75 9.78
CA TYR A 9 3.82 5.80 8.83
C TYR A 9 2.89 6.98 9.12
N GLU A 10 2.37 7.58 8.06
CA GLU A 10 1.29 8.54 8.13
C GLU A 10 -0.01 7.86 7.70
N VAL A 11 -1.10 8.19 8.38
CA VAL A 11 -2.43 7.70 8.05
C VAL A 11 -3.10 8.69 7.12
N ILE A 12 -3.43 8.26 5.90
CA ILE A 12 -4.12 9.09 4.90
C ILE A 12 -5.64 8.95 5.06
N LEU A 13 -6.12 7.72 5.19
CA LEU A 13 -7.54 7.40 5.41
C LEU A 13 -7.69 6.41 6.57
N GLU A 14 -8.69 6.63 7.39
CA GLU A 14 -9.10 5.74 8.48
C GLU A 14 -10.45 5.08 8.17
N TYR A 15 -10.66 3.86 8.65
CA TYR A 15 -11.95 3.14 8.52
C TYR A 15 -12.48 3.06 7.08
N THR A 16 -11.58 2.91 6.11
CA THR A 16 -11.90 2.90 4.68
C THR A 16 -12.13 1.47 4.17
N SER A 17 -12.77 1.31 3.02
CA SER A 17 -12.83 0.04 2.30
C SER A 17 -11.67 -0.13 1.30
N PHE A 18 -11.40 -1.36 0.86
CA PHE A 18 -10.42 -1.61 -0.22
C PHE A 18 -10.78 -0.87 -1.51
N LYS A 19 -12.08 -0.71 -1.79
CA LYS A 19 -12.56 0.02 -2.97
C LYS A 19 -12.23 1.51 -2.85
N GLU A 20 -12.56 2.13 -1.72
CA GLU A 20 -12.29 3.55 -1.47
C GLU A 20 -10.79 3.84 -1.43
N SER A 21 -10.00 2.97 -0.82
CA SER A 21 -8.52 3.05 -0.83
C SER A 21 -7.98 3.08 -2.26
N ARG A 22 -8.49 2.18 -3.11
CA ARG A 22 -8.11 2.15 -4.53
C ARG A 22 -8.54 3.41 -5.27
N GLU A 23 -9.79 3.84 -5.12
CA GLU A 23 -10.30 5.05 -5.78
C GLU A 23 -9.50 6.30 -5.37
N TYR A 24 -9.12 6.39 -4.10
CA TYR A 24 -8.24 7.44 -3.61
C TYR A 24 -6.87 7.38 -4.28
N ILE A 25 -6.22 6.21 -4.27
CA ILE A 25 -4.90 6.03 -4.89
C ILE A 25 -4.95 6.45 -6.36
N GLU A 26 -5.96 5.98 -7.10
CA GLU A 26 -6.08 6.22 -8.53
C GLU A 26 -6.37 7.67 -8.91
N LYS A 27 -6.96 8.45 -8.00
CA LYS A 27 -7.27 9.86 -8.21
C LYS A 27 -6.12 10.79 -7.84
N HIS A 28 -5.31 10.39 -6.85
CA HIS A 28 -4.32 11.27 -6.23
C HIS A 28 -2.87 10.99 -6.65
N TYR A 29 -2.58 9.80 -7.17
CA TYR A 29 -1.23 9.40 -7.56
C TYR A 29 -1.16 9.01 -9.04
N SER A 30 0.05 9.04 -9.60
CA SER A 30 0.31 8.68 -11.00
C SER A 30 1.12 7.39 -11.14
N ASP A 31 2.04 7.09 -10.22
CA ASP A 31 2.83 5.86 -10.25
C ASP A 31 2.13 4.75 -9.46
N ILE A 32 1.13 4.13 -10.10
CA ILE A 32 0.22 3.16 -9.48
C ILE A 32 0.57 1.75 -9.92
N TYR A 33 0.49 0.81 -8.97
CA TYR A 33 0.70 -0.61 -9.17
C TYR A 33 -0.50 -1.39 -8.64
N TYR A 34 -0.86 -2.46 -9.33
CA TYR A 34 -1.87 -3.42 -8.89
C TYR A 34 -1.21 -4.72 -8.48
N VAL A 35 -1.60 -5.21 -7.31
CA VAL A 35 -1.17 -6.50 -6.77
C VAL A 35 -2.38 -7.36 -6.41
N ASP A 36 -2.15 -8.66 -6.37
CA ASP A 36 -3.14 -9.63 -5.90
C ASP A 36 -2.95 -9.91 -4.39
N PRO A 37 -4.00 -10.35 -3.69
CA PRO A 37 -3.87 -10.80 -2.30
C PRO A 37 -2.77 -11.85 -2.15
N GLY A 38 -1.99 -11.75 -1.09
CA GLY A 38 -0.83 -12.61 -0.85
C GLY A 38 0.51 -12.04 -1.32
N PHE A 39 0.51 -10.92 -2.05
CA PHE A 39 1.72 -10.17 -2.40
C PHE A 39 2.53 -9.85 -1.14
N LEU A 40 3.82 -10.17 -1.14
CA LEU A 40 4.69 -10.00 0.01
C LEU A 40 5.31 -8.60 -0.03
N LEU A 41 5.00 -7.77 0.95
CA LEU A 41 5.54 -6.42 1.12
C LEU A 41 5.79 -6.17 2.61
N PHE A 42 6.94 -5.59 2.97
CA PHE A 42 7.35 -5.36 4.36
C PHE A 42 7.28 -6.62 5.25
N GLU A 43 7.73 -7.76 4.74
CA GLU A 43 7.63 -9.07 5.42
C GLU A 43 6.18 -9.53 5.74
N LYS A 44 5.17 -8.88 5.16
CA LYS A 44 3.75 -9.17 5.37
C LYS A 44 3.05 -9.46 4.04
N ARG A 45 2.09 -10.38 4.09
CA ARG A 45 1.23 -10.65 2.94
C ARG A 45 0.10 -9.63 2.91
N MET A 46 -0.06 -8.95 1.79
CA MET A 46 -1.15 -8.03 1.57
C MET A 46 -2.48 -8.81 1.55
N ILE A 47 -3.46 -8.26 2.26
CA ILE A 47 -4.83 -8.75 2.30
C ILE A 47 -5.73 -7.72 1.63
N GLY A 48 -6.76 -8.19 0.93
CA GLY A 48 -7.70 -7.30 0.25
C GLY A 48 -8.48 -7.96 -0.85
N VAL A 49 -9.25 -7.15 -1.57
CA VAL A 49 -10.01 -7.57 -2.76
C VAL A 49 -9.23 -7.14 -4.00
N PRO A 50 -8.86 -8.07 -4.91
CA PRO A 50 -8.12 -7.71 -6.10
C PRO A 50 -8.95 -6.86 -7.08
N PRO A 51 -8.31 -5.94 -7.84
CA PRO A 51 -6.91 -5.54 -7.70
C PRO A 51 -6.70 -4.64 -6.48
N ILE A 52 -5.68 -4.94 -5.67
CA ILE A 52 -5.23 -4.07 -4.58
C ILE A 52 -4.32 -3.02 -5.19
N ALA A 53 -4.67 -1.75 -5.05
CA ALA A 53 -3.85 -0.66 -5.53
C ALA A 53 -2.79 -0.26 -4.50
N LEU A 54 -1.59 -0.03 -5.02
CA LEU A 54 -0.46 0.61 -4.35
C LEU A 54 -0.08 1.82 -5.19
N ALA A 55 0.46 2.85 -4.55
CA ALA A 55 1.15 3.92 -5.27
C ALA A 55 2.55 4.14 -4.71
N ILE A 56 3.44 4.61 -5.57
CA ILE A 56 4.74 5.10 -5.16
C ILE A 56 4.75 6.62 -5.27
N GLU A 57 5.08 7.28 -4.16
CA GLU A 57 5.26 8.72 -4.07
C GLU A 57 6.77 8.99 -4.00
N GLY A 58 7.31 9.75 -4.96
CA GLY A 58 8.76 9.99 -5.03
C GLY A 58 9.57 8.70 -5.29
N GLU A 59 10.75 8.60 -4.69
CA GLU A 59 11.65 7.44 -4.88
C GLU A 59 11.47 6.37 -3.81
N ASP A 60 11.05 6.75 -2.60
CA ASP A 60 11.14 5.94 -1.39
C ASP A 60 9.82 5.71 -0.66
N THR A 61 8.69 6.27 -1.10
CA THR A 61 7.46 6.24 -0.30
C THR A 61 6.38 5.36 -0.94
N VAL A 62 5.84 4.42 -0.15
CA VAL A 62 4.79 3.49 -0.56
C VAL A 62 3.45 3.86 0.07
N ILE A 63 2.43 3.98 -0.77
CA ILE A 63 1.04 4.16 -0.36
C ILE A 63 0.31 2.83 -0.48
N LEU A 64 -0.22 2.32 0.63
CA LEU A 64 -0.84 1.00 0.68
C LEU A 64 -2.06 0.91 1.60
N PRO A 65 -3.06 0.10 1.26
CA PRO A 65 -4.09 -0.30 2.21
C PRO A 65 -3.51 -1.30 3.22
N TYR A 66 -3.81 -1.09 4.49
CA TYR A 66 -3.40 -1.96 5.59
C TYR A 66 -4.56 -2.18 6.56
N THR A 67 -4.92 -3.44 6.78
CA THR A 67 -6.02 -3.81 7.68
C THR A 67 -5.50 -4.27 9.03
N LYS A 68 -5.88 -3.55 10.09
CA LYS A 68 -5.70 -3.98 11.48
C LYS A 68 -6.95 -4.76 11.91
N PRO A 69 -6.84 -6.00 12.43
CA PRO A 69 -8.01 -6.81 12.82
C PRO A 69 -8.96 -6.13 13.81
N CYS A 70 -8.43 -5.25 14.67
CA CYS A 70 -9.17 -4.56 15.71
C CYS A 70 -9.76 -3.20 15.28
N PHE A 71 -9.21 -2.56 14.24
CA PHE A 71 -9.56 -1.17 13.89
C PHE A 71 -9.96 -0.98 12.42
N GLY A 72 -10.02 -2.06 11.63
CA GLY A 72 -10.42 -1.99 10.23
C GLY A 72 -9.27 -1.64 9.29
N THR A 73 -9.63 -1.19 8.09
CA THR A 73 -8.67 -0.88 7.01
C THR A 73 -8.32 0.60 6.98
N TYR A 74 -7.04 0.85 6.79
CA TYR A 74 -6.43 2.16 6.70
C TYR A 74 -5.71 2.30 5.38
N LEU A 75 -5.60 3.53 4.88
CA LEU A 75 -4.65 3.86 3.82
C LEU A 75 -3.43 4.52 4.46
N LEU A 76 -2.28 3.90 4.31
CA LEU A 76 -1.02 4.33 4.94
C LEU A 76 -0.06 4.87 3.89
N ARG A 77 0.70 5.90 4.27
CA ARG A 77 1.93 6.35 3.63
C ARG A 77 3.10 5.85 4.48
N VAL A 78 4.01 5.11 3.86
CA VAL A 78 5.16 4.49 4.53
C VAL A 78 6.42 4.84 3.75
N GLN A 79 7.39 5.49 4.40
CA GLN A 79 8.68 5.81 3.81
C GLN A 79 9.61 4.60 3.95
N ASP A 80 9.89 3.93 2.85
CA ASP A 80 10.76 2.75 2.77
C ASP A 80 11.26 2.54 1.32
N GLU A 81 12.51 2.92 1.08
CA GLU A 81 13.15 2.85 -0.25
C GLU A 81 13.18 1.42 -0.81
N GLU A 82 13.51 0.44 0.03
CA GLU A 82 13.58 -0.97 -0.37
C GLU A 82 12.21 -1.50 -0.79
N GLY A 83 11.16 -1.19 -0.04
CA GLY A 83 9.78 -1.54 -0.36
C GLY A 83 9.28 -0.86 -1.63
N ALA A 84 9.61 0.41 -1.84
CA ALA A 84 9.26 1.13 -3.06
C ALA A 84 9.94 0.49 -4.29
N ALA A 85 11.24 0.20 -4.20
CA ALA A 85 11.97 -0.51 -5.24
C ALA A 85 11.40 -1.92 -5.50
N TYR A 86 11.06 -2.64 -4.44
CA TYR A 86 10.48 -3.98 -4.53
C TYR A 86 9.12 -3.98 -5.25
N VAL A 87 8.23 -3.03 -4.93
CA VAL A 87 6.94 -2.89 -5.63
C VAL A 87 7.17 -2.62 -7.10
N ARG A 88 8.07 -1.69 -7.47
CA ARG A 88 8.37 -1.39 -8.88
C ARG A 88 8.87 -2.61 -9.66
N ALA A 89 9.67 -3.45 -9.01
CA ALA A 89 10.25 -4.63 -9.65
C ALA A 89 9.29 -5.81 -9.77
N ASN A 90 8.34 -5.97 -8.83
CA ASN A 90 7.54 -7.19 -8.70
C ASN A 90 6.03 -7.01 -8.89
N ALA A 91 5.51 -5.79 -8.85
CA ALA A 91 4.09 -5.51 -9.03
C ALA A 91 3.75 -5.14 -10.48
N ARG A 92 2.48 -5.34 -10.87
CA ARG A 92 2.01 -4.97 -12.21
C ARG A 92 1.65 -3.48 -12.21
N ARG A 93 2.32 -2.68 -13.03
CA ARG A 93 1.96 -1.26 -13.21
C ARG A 93 0.51 -1.13 -13.70
N LYS A 94 -0.24 -0.16 -13.20
CA LYS A 94 -1.59 0.15 -13.70
C LYS A 94 -1.49 0.40 -15.22
N PRO A 95 -2.32 -0.29 -16.03
CA PRO A 95 -2.32 -0.13 -17.48
C PRO A 95 -2.80 1.26 -17.92
#